data_AF-A0A9P0M257-F1
#
_entry.id   AF-A0A9P0M257-F1
#
_cell.length_a   1.000
_cell.length_b   1.000
_cell.length_c   1.000
_cell.angle_alpha   90.00
_cell.angle_beta   90.00
_cell.angle_gamma   90.00
#
_symmetry.space_group_name_H-M   'P 1'
#
loop_
_entity.id
_entity.type
_entity.pdbx_description
1 polymer ?
#
loop_
_entity_poly.entity_id
_entity_poly.type
_entity_poly.pdbx_seq_one_letter_code
_entity_poly.pdbx_strand_id
1 'polypeptide(L)'
;MPRKYIRTNTARPRASWSDEQLVEAVAKVQTGEISKREVHRRYNVPPRTLKRRLTSGNFKKGALGPEGILGRANETRLVAHIHRLSVIGFAPDRSTVRTLAFWFAEKLGIKHPFSAATEKVGFAWLHSFLDRNPELSVRQTEGLSLSRAQGMNREDARRFFELDEVLTENGLMEKPSCIFNMDMKQAYNS
;
A
#
# COMPACT_ATOMS: atom_id res chain seq x y z
N MET A 1 7.57 17.25 -5.37
CA MET A 1 7.64 17.89 -4.03
C MET A 1 7.39 16.84 -2.96
N PRO A 2 8.19 16.77 -1.88
CA PRO A 2 7.94 15.82 -0.79
C PRO A 2 6.63 16.19 -0.10
N ARG A 3 5.62 15.31 -0.17
CA ARG A 3 4.30 15.49 0.46
C ARG A 3 4.28 15.16 1.96
N LYS A 4 5.43 14.84 2.55
CA LYS A 4 5.53 14.55 3.98
C LYS A 4 5.79 15.86 4.72
N TYR A 5 4.71 16.47 5.22
CA TYR A 5 4.81 17.66 6.06
C TYR A 5 5.62 17.33 7.32
N ILE A 6 6.85 17.84 7.39
CA ILE A 6 7.66 17.80 8.60
C ILE A 6 7.22 18.98 9.46
N ARG A 7 6.68 18.69 10.65
CA ARG A 7 6.26 19.75 11.59
C ARG A 7 7.49 20.55 12.01
N THR A 8 7.34 21.86 12.11
CA THR A 8 8.39 22.72 12.65
C THR A 8 8.72 22.28 14.08
N ASN A 9 10.00 22.31 14.45
CA ASN A 9 10.49 21.83 15.75
C ASN A 9 9.91 22.61 16.95
N THR A 10 9.26 23.75 16.68
CA THR A 10 8.55 24.61 17.65
C THR A 10 7.16 24.10 18.02
N ALA A 11 6.57 23.18 17.25
CA ALA A 11 5.24 22.67 17.52
C ALA A 11 5.28 21.53 18.56
N ARG A 12 4.56 21.69 19.69
CA ARG A 12 4.47 20.63 20.70
C ARG A 12 3.97 19.31 20.09
N PRO A 13 4.58 18.15 20.43
CA PRO A 13 4.11 16.86 19.98
C PRO A 13 2.67 16.65 20.45
N ARG A 14 1.79 16.20 19.53
CA ARG A 14 0.41 15.87 19.87
C ARG A 14 0.36 14.41 20.33
N ALA A 15 -0.45 14.11 21.35
CA ALA A 15 -0.69 12.75 21.82
C ALA A 15 0.60 11.98 22.17
N SER A 16 1.52 12.65 22.88
CA SER A 16 2.77 12.05 23.38
C SER A 16 2.58 11.01 24.48
N TRP A 17 1.39 10.91 25.07
CA TRP A 17 1.07 9.91 26.10
C TRP A 17 0.84 8.51 25.49
N SER A 18 1.16 7.43 26.20
CA SER A 18 0.85 6.06 25.80
C SER A 18 -0.61 5.69 26.08
N ASP A 19 -1.08 4.56 25.54
CA ASP A 19 -2.39 3.99 25.88
C ASP A 19 -2.49 3.65 27.37
N GLU A 20 -1.45 3.02 27.91
CA GLU A 20 -1.33 2.65 29.32
C GLU A 20 -1.42 3.87 30.22
N GLN A 21 -0.67 4.93 29.90
CA GLN A 21 -0.70 6.20 30.65
C GLN A 21 -2.09 6.84 30.64
N LEU A 22 -2.85 6.71 29.54
CA LEU A 22 -4.20 7.24 29.45
C LEU A 22 -5.18 6.44 30.31
N VAL A 23 -5.08 5.11 30.28
CA VAL A 23 -5.92 4.21 31.09
C VAL A 23 -5.65 4.41 32.58
N GLU A 24 -4.38 4.46 32.98
CA GLU A 24 -3.98 4.69 34.37
C GLU A 24 -4.42 6.09 34.86
N ALA A 25 -4.25 7.13 34.04
CA ALA A 25 -4.71 8.47 34.36
C ALA A 25 -6.23 8.53 34.53
N VAL A 26 -7.00 7.79 33.73
CA VAL A 26 -8.46 7.71 33.86
C VAL A 26 -8.84 7.01 35.16
N ALA A 27 -8.20 5.86 35.46
CA ALA A 27 -8.47 5.10 36.68
C ALA A 27 -8.23 5.96 37.94
N LYS A 28 -7.07 6.62 38.05
CA LYS A 28 -6.73 7.46 39.21
C LYS A 28 -7.59 8.71 39.36
N VAL A 29 -8.18 9.19 38.27
CA VAL A 29 -9.15 10.31 38.33
C VAL A 29 -10.53 9.82 38.74
N GLN A 30 -10.89 8.58 38.40
CA GLN A 30 -12.14 7.95 38.84
C GLN A 30 -12.08 7.54 40.32
N THR A 31 -10.93 7.05 40.81
CA THR A 31 -10.73 6.75 42.25
C THR A 31 -10.60 8.00 43.12
N GLY A 32 -10.41 9.18 42.52
CA GLY A 32 -10.27 10.46 43.22
C GLY A 32 -8.87 10.73 43.76
N GLU A 33 -7.89 9.87 43.48
CA GLU A 33 -6.50 10.03 43.93
C GLU A 33 -5.79 11.24 43.33
N ILE A 34 -6.13 11.61 42.09
CA ILE A 34 -5.54 12.76 41.39
C ILE A 34 -6.59 13.68 40.79
N SER A 35 -6.33 14.98 40.90
CA SER A 35 -7.16 15.98 40.22
C SER A 35 -6.92 15.96 38.71
N LYS A 36 -7.93 16.33 37.94
CA LYS A 36 -7.85 16.43 36.46
C LYS A 36 -6.69 17.32 35.98
N ARG A 37 -6.27 18.30 36.79
CA ARG A 37 -5.18 19.23 36.47
C ARG A 37 -3.80 18.58 36.70
N GLU A 38 -3.68 17.74 37.71
CA GLU A 38 -2.43 17.07 38.09
C GLU A 38 -2.02 15.96 37.11
N VAL A 39 -2.99 15.42 36.38
CA VAL A 39 -2.79 14.41 35.32
C VAL A 39 -1.77 14.85 34.27
N HIS A 40 -1.72 16.14 33.93
CA HIS A 40 -0.75 16.63 32.96
C HIS A 40 0.69 16.45 33.44
N ARG A 41 0.95 16.70 34.73
CA ARG A 41 2.30 16.60 35.30
C ARG A 41 2.77 15.16 35.40
N ARG A 42 1.87 14.24 35.78
CA ARG A 42 2.21 12.83 35.99
C ARG A 42 2.26 12.00 34.70
N TYR A 43 1.30 12.21 33.80
CA TYR A 43 1.11 11.33 32.63
C TYR A 43 1.30 12.05 31.28
N ASN A 44 1.64 13.34 31.30
CA ASN A 44 1.72 14.18 30.09
C ASN A 44 0.41 14.19 29.26
N VAL A 45 -0.73 13.89 29.89
CA VAL A 45 -2.06 13.93 29.25
C VAL A 45 -2.71 15.29 29.55
N PRO A 46 -3.06 16.09 28.53
CA PRO A 46 -3.73 17.37 28.76
C PRO A 46 -5.10 17.20 29.44
N PRO A 47 -5.47 18.05 30.42
CA PRO A 47 -6.73 17.91 31.16
C PRO A 47 -7.98 17.97 30.26
N ARG A 48 -7.91 18.77 29.19
CA ARG A 48 -8.99 18.87 28.18
C ARG A 48 -9.17 17.57 27.40
N THR A 49 -8.08 16.88 27.08
CA THR A 49 -8.12 15.56 26.45
C THR A 49 -8.78 14.56 27.38
N LEU A 50 -8.36 14.52 28.65
CA LEU A 50 -8.93 13.62 29.65
C LEU A 50 -10.43 13.88 29.84
N LYS A 51 -10.85 15.15 29.97
CA LYS A 51 -12.28 15.51 30.08
C LYS A 51 -13.07 14.98 28.89
N ARG A 52 -12.59 15.20 27.66
CA ARG A 52 -13.24 14.69 26.44
C ARG A 52 -13.36 13.17 26.47
N ARG A 53 -12.30 12.47 26.85
CA ARG A 53 -12.22 10.99 26.88
C ARG A 53 -13.17 10.38 27.91
N LEU A 54 -13.29 11.02 29.07
CA LEU A 54 -14.26 10.65 30.12
C LEU A 54 -15.70 10.85 29.62
N THR A 55 -16.01 11.97 28.97
CA THR A 55 -17.35 12.21 28.42
C THR A 55 -17.69 11.27 27.27
N SER A 56 -16.73 10.95 26.40
CA SER A 56 -16.96 10.08 25.24
C SER A 56 -16.82 8.59 25.54
N GLY A 57 -16.42 8.19 26.75
CA GLY A 57 -16.17 6.78 27.12
C GLY A 57 -15.10 6.07 26.29
N ASN A 58 -14.22 6.80 25.60
CA ASN A 58 -13.22 6.21 24.69
C ASN A 58 -11.82 6.40 25.25
N PHE A 59 -11.26 5.34 25.83
CA PHE A 59 -9.95 5.36 26.50
C PHE A 59 -8.81 4.85 25.62
N LYS A 60 -9.03 4.62 24.33
CA LYS A 60 -8.00 4.19 23.39
C LYS A 60 -7.38 5.39 22.67
N LYS A 61 -6.06 5.38 22.55
CA LYS A 61 -5.23 6.26 21.73
C LYS A 61 -5.40 5.85 20.27
N GLY A 62 -6.53 6.27 19.70
CA GLY A 62 -6.76 6.18 18.27
C GLY A 62 -5.73 6.97 17.46
N ALA A 63 -5.62 6.67 16.17
CA ALA A 63 -4.80 7.42 15.24
C ALA A 63 -5.21 8.90 15.19
N LEU A 64 -4.24 9.79 14.95
CA LEU A 64 -4.55 11.19 14.73
C LEU A 64 -4.98 11.39 13.28
N GLY A 65 -6.22 11.84 13.09
CA GLY A 65 -6.78 12.16 11.78
C GLY A 65 -7.99 11.30 11.43
N PRO A 66 -8.68 11.63 10.34
CA PRO A 66 -9.74 10.79 9.81
C PRO A 66 -9.17 9.44 9.35
N GLU A 67 -10.00 8.41 9.42
CA GLU A 67 -9.67 7.11 8.84
C GLU A 67 -9.53 7.21 7.32
N GLY A 68 -8.80 6.27 6.72
CA GLY A 68 -8.71 6.16 5.27
C GLY A 68 -10.09 5.97 4.65
N ILE A 69 -10.30 6.46 3.43
CA ILE A 69 -11.61 6.45 2.74
C ILE A 69 -12.22 5.04 2.67
N LEU A 70 -11.40 4.02 2.46
CA LEU A 70 -11.86 2.63 2.42
C LEU A 70 -12.07 2.03 3.82
N GLY A 71 -11.43 2.58 4.85
CA GLY A 71 -11.33 1.96 6.17
C GLY A 71 -10.26 0.85 6.22
N ARG A 72 -9.78 0.53 7.42
CA ARG A 72 -8.62 -0.37 7.60
C ARG A 72 -8.89 -1.80 7.13
N ALA A 73 -10.07 -2.35 7.40
CA ALA A 73 -10.44 -3.71 7.01
C ALA A 73 -10.49 -3.88 5.48
N ASN A 74 -11.02 -2.89 4.78
CA ASN A 74 -11.13 -2.88 3.32
C ASN A 74 -9.77 -2.64 2.66
N GLU A 75 -8.91 -1.80 3.25
CA GLU A 75 -7.52 -1.66 2.80
C GLU A 75 -6.78 -3.00 2.86
N THR A 76 -6.93 -3.78 3.94
CA THR A 76 -6.33 -5.13 4.03
C THR A 76 -6.84 -6.06 2.93
N ARG A 77 -8.13 -6.01 2.59
CA ARG A 77 -8.70 -6.81 1.48
C ARG A 77 -8.10 -6.39 0.13
N LEU A 78 -7.91 -5.10 -0.09
CA LEU A 78 -7.28 -4.57 -1.31
C LEU A 78 -5.81 -4.98 -1.40
N VAL A 79 -5.05 -4.88 -0.31
CA VAL A 79 -3.65 -5.37 -0.22
C VAL A 79 -3.57 -6.85 -0.56
N ALA A 80 -4.43 -7.68 0.05
CA ALA A 80 -4.47 -9.11 -0.25
C ALA A 80 -4.80 -9.40 -1.72
N HIS A 81 -5.66 -8.59 -2.34
CA HIS A 81 -5.95 -8.71 -3.77
C HIS A 81 -4.74 -8.35 -4.64
N ILE A 82 -4.05 -7.26 -4.33
CA ILE A 82 -2.81 -6.85 -5.01
C ILE A 82 -1.74 -7.94 -4.90
N HIS A 83 -1.59 -8.57 -3.73
CA HIS A 83 -0.68 -9.69 -3.55
C HIS A 83 -1.05 -10.90 -4.40
N ARG A 84 -2.34 -11.26 -4.49
CA ARG A 84 -2.78 -12.35 -5.37
C ARG A 84 -2.45 -12.07 -6.83
N LEU A 85 -2.66 -10.84 -7.31
CA LEU A 85 -2.30 -10.45 -8.67
C LEU A 85 -0.79 -10.62 -8.90
N SER A 86 0.03 -10.17 -7.94
CA SER A 86 1.49 -10.30 -8.02
C SER A 86 1.95 -11.76 -8.08
N VAL A 87 1.32 -12.68 -7.33
CA VAL A 87 1.67 -14.12 -7.35
C VAL A 87 1.36 -14.75 -8.72
N ILE A 88 0.31 -14.30 -9.40
CA ILE A 88 -0.10 -14.80 -10.71
C ILE A 88 0.77 -14.20 -11.84
N GLY A 89 1.71 -13.32 -11.52
CA GLY A 89 2.60 -12.67 -12.49
C GLY A 89 2.10 -11.31 -13.00
N PHE A 90 0.98 -10.81 -12.47
CA PHE A 90 0.49 -9.47 -12.76
C PHE A 90 0.91 -8.51 -11.65
N ALA A 91 2.04 -7.83 -11.81
CA ALA A 91 2.45 -6.75 -10.91
C ALA A 91 1.66 -5.46 -11.27
N PRO A 92 0.66 -5.04 -10.47
CA PRO A 92 -0.12 -3.86 -10.81
C PRO A 92 0.72 -2.59 -10.65
N ASP A 93 0.78 -1.77 -11.70
CA ASP A 93 1.40 -0.44 -11.62
C ASP A 93 0.61 0.48 -10.68
N ARG A 94 1.25 1.57 -10.24
CA ARG A 94 0.65 2.66 -9.47
C ARG A 94 -0.66 3.17 -10.09
N SER A 95 -0.75 3.25 -11.42
CA SER A 95 -1.98 3.64 -12.12
C SER A 95 -3.08 2.58 -11.96
N THR A 96 -2.72 1.30 -12.09
CA THR A 96 -3.64 0.17 -11.92
C THR A 96 -4.16 0.09 -10.49
N VAL A 97 -3.31 0.27 -9.47
CA VAL A 97 -3.72 0.30 -8.06
C VAL A 97 -4.74 1.42 -7.81
N ARG A 98 -4.55 2.60 -8.41
CA ARG A 98 -5.49 3.74 -8.29
C ARG A 98 -6.84 3.45 -8.94
N THR A 99 -6.85 2.71 -10.03
CA THR A 99 -8.07 2.30 -10.74
C THR A 99 -8.79 1.20 -9.95
N LEU A 100 -8.05 0.19 -9.47
CA LEU A 100 -8.56 -0.87 -8.61
C LEU A 100 -9.22 -0.31 -7.34
N ALA A 101 -8.59 0.67 -6.70
CA ALA A 101 -9.15 1.30 -5.50
C ALA A 101 -10.48 2.03 -5.75
N PHE A 102 -10.66 2.63 -6.93
CA PHE A 102 -11.91 3.28 -7.33
C PHE A 102 -13.02 2.23 -7.48
N TRP A 103 -12.80 1.21 -8.32
CA TRP A 103 -13.77 0.14 -8.53
C TRP A 103 -14.07 -0.65 -7.26
N PHE A 104 -13.09 -0.82 -6.38
CA PHE A 104 -13.28 -1.46 -5.09
C PHE A 104 -14.22 -0.66 -4.19
N ALA A 105 -14.11 0.67 -4.20
CA ALA A 105 -14.98 1.55 -3.42
C ALA A 105 -16.41 1.58 -3.98
N GLU A 106 -16.55 1.67 -5.31
CA GLU A 106 -17.84 1.61 -6.02
C GLU A 106 -18.57 0.28 -5.76
N LYS A 107 -17.87 -0.86 -5.89
CA LYS A 107 -18.45 -2.19 -5.62
C LYS A 107 -18.91 -2.38 -4.17
N LEU A 108 -18.27 -1.70 -3.22
CA LEU A 108 -18.65 -1.74 -1.81
C LEU A 108 -19.71 -0.69 -1.44
N GLY A 109 -20.13 0.17 -2.38
CA GLY A 109 -21.08 1.25 -2.13
C GLY A 109 -20.56 2.30 -1.14
N ILE A 110 -19.24 2.46 -1.02
CA ILE A 110 -18.64 3.39 -0.06
C ILE A 110 -18.71 4.80 -0.66
N LYS A 111 -19.35 5.73 0.05
CA LYS A 111 -19.36 7.14 -0.36
C LYS A 111 -17.92 7.69 -0.37
N HIS A 112 -17.44 8.09 -1.54
CA HIS A 112 -16.09 8.59 -1.72
C HIS A 112 -16.02 9.88 -2.55
N PRO A 113 -15.01 10.73 -2.33
CA PRO A 113 -14.78 11.95 -3.12
C PRO A 113 -13.98 11.70 -4.42
N PHE A 114 -13.89 10.45 -4.88
CA PHE A 114 -13.11 10.14 -6.08
C PHE A 114 -13.78 10.69 -7.34
N SER A 115 -12.96 11.04 -8.34
CA SER A 115 -13.44 11.57 -9.62
C SER A 115 -14.08 10.45 -10.44
N ALA A 116 -15.40 10.49 -10.60
CA ALA A 116 -16.12 9.57 -11.47
C ALA A 116 -15.70 9.72 -12.94
N ALA A 117 -15.35 10.93 -13.39
CA ALA A 117 -14.94 11.19 -14.77
C ALA A 117 -13.61 10.52 -15.15
N THR A 118 -12.74 10.26 -14.17
CA THR A 118 -11.42 9.67 -14.41
C THR A 118 -11.36 8.20 -13.99
N GLU A 119 -12.37 7.71 -13.26
CA GLU A 119 -12.44 6.36 -12.68
C GLU A 119 -11.18 5.95 -11.91
N LYS A 120 -10.49 6.94 -11.33
CA LYS A 120 -9.18 6.79 -10.71
C LYS A 120 -9.10 7.58 -9.43
N VAL A 121 -8.51 6.97 -8.42
CA VAL A 121 -8.20 7.63 -7.16
C VAL A 121 -7.01 8.59 -7.34
N GLY A 122 -6.94 9.68 -6.57
CA GLY A 122 -5.84 10.64 -6.63
C GLY A 122 -4.50 10.11 -6.12
N PHE A 123 -3.38 10.71 -6.57
CA PHE A 123 -2.04 10.33 -6.10
C PHE A 123 -1.83 10.53 -4.60
N ALA A 124 -2.49 11.52 -3.99
CA ALA A 124 -2.38 11.77 -2.54
C ALA A 124 -2.89 10.58 -1.71
N TRP A 125 -3.98 9.95 -2.15
CA TRP A 125 -4.49 8.73 -1.52
C TRP A 125 -3.53 7.57 -1.73
N LEU A 126 -2.98 7.39 -2.94
CA LEU A 126 -2.02 6.31 -3.21
C LEU A 126 -0.80 6.40 -2.28
N HIS A 127 -0.21 7.59 -2.13
CA HIS A 127 0.90 7.78 -1.19
C HIS A 127 0.50 7.43 0.24
N SER A 128 -0.66 7.91 0.69
CA SER A 128 -1.15 7.62 2.05
C SER A 128 -1.45 6.14 2.25
N PHE A 129 -1.93 5.44 1.22
CA PHE A 129 -2.19 4.00 1.22
C PHE A 129 -0.88 3.20 1.30
N LEU A 130 0.14 3.58 0.54
CA LEU A 130 1.47 2.95 0.61
C LEU A 130 2.17 3.22 1.95
N ASP A 131 2.03 4.42 2.52
CA ASP A 131 2.57 4.75 3.84
C ASP A 131 1.94 3.91 4.96
N ARG A 132 0.65 3.55 4.81
CA ARG A 132 -0.06 2.67 5.74
C ARG A 132 0.26 1.19 5.55
N ASN A 133 0.65 0.79 4.34
CA ASN A 133 0.84 -0.60 3.93
C ASN A 133 2.25 -0.77 3.32
N PRO A 134 3.32 -0.68 4.14
CA PRO A 134 4.70 -0.74 3.65
C PRO A 134 5.08 -2.07 3.00
N GLU A 135 4.35 -3.15 3.28
CA GLU A 135 4.50 -4.48 2.67
C GLU A 135 4.37 -4.46 1.14
N LEU A 136 3.62 -3.50 0.59
CA LEU A 136 3.48 -3.31 -0.86
C LEU A 136 4.71 -2.62 -1.47
N SER A 137 5.40 -1.77 -0.71
CA SER A 137 6.56 -1.01 -1.19
C SER A 137 7.85 -1.81 -1.13
N VAL A 138 8.01 -2.66 -0.12
CA VAL A 138 9.20 -3.52 0.04
C VAL A 138 9.29 -4.56 -1.08
N ARG A 139 8.14 -4.99 -1.60
CA ARG A 139 8.05 -5.90 -2.75
C ARG A 139 7.96 -5.15 -4.07
N GLN A 140 8.78 -4.11 -4.26
CA GLN A 140 9.01 -3.59 -5.61
C GLN A 140 9.47 -4.78 -6.45
N THR A 141 8.57 -5.30 -7.28
CA THR A 141 8.73 -6.58 -7.97
C THR A 141 10.04 -6.55 -8.73
N GLU A 142 10.89 -7.56 -8.52
CA GLU A 142 11.88 -7.94 -9.52
C GLU A 142 11.11 -8.03 -10.84
N GLY A 143 11.39 -7.12 -11.75
CA GLY A 143 10.57 -6.92 -12.93
C GLY A 143 10.53 -8.21 -13.74
N LEU A 144 9.47 -9.00 -13.60
CA LEU A 144 8.98 -9.77 -14.72
C LEU A 144 8.55 -8.70 -15.72
N SER A 145 9.44 -8.40 -16.66
CA SER A 145 9.21 -7.40 -17.69
C SER A 145 7.84 -7.65 -18.34
N LEU A 146 7.18 -6.58 -18.75
CA LEU A 146 5.95 -6.65 -19.54
C LEU A 146 6.09 -7.66 -20.70
N SER A 147 7.29 -7.78 -21.25
CA SER A 147 7.73 -8.75 -22.25
C SER A 147 7.61 -10.22 -21.80
N ARG A 148 7.92 -10.56 -20.54
CA ARG A 148 7.72 -11.92 -20.01
C ARG A 148 6.24 -12.25 -19.81
N ALA A 149 5.45 -11.31 -19.27
CA ALA A 149 4.01 -11.51 -19.14
C ALA A 149 3.31 -11.66 -20.50
N GLN A 150 3.75 -10.90 -21.51
CA GLN A 150 3.29 -11.04 -22.90
C GLN A 150 3.76 -12.36 -23.53
N GLY A 151 5.00 -12.78 -23.30
CA GLY A 151 5.56 -14.04 -23.80
C GLY A 151 4.99 -15.30 -23.13
N MET A 152 4.21 -15.17 -22.05
CA MET A 152 3.46 -16.27 -21.43
C MET A 152 2.03 -16.41 -21.98
N ASN A 153 1.78 -15.94 -23.20
CA ASN A 153 0.56 -16.28 -23.93
C ASN A 153 0.59 -17.76 -24.35
N ARG A 154 -0.58 -18.41 -24.43
CA ARG A 154 -0.70 -19.83 -24.82
C ARG A 154 -0.09 -20.11 -26.19
N GLU A 155 -0.29 -19.19 -27.14
CA GLU A 155 0.26 -19.31 -28.49
C GLU A 155 1.79 -19.17 -28.52
N ASP A 156 2.35 -18.24 -27.73
CA ASP A 156 3.81 -18.03 -27.69
C ASP A 156 4.52 -19.14 -26.90
N ALA A 157 3.89 -19.65 -25.84
CA ALA A 157 4.35 -20.84 -25.14
C ALA A 157 4.32 -22.07 -26.06
N ARG A 158 3.25 -22.23 -26.84
CA ARG A 158 3.15 -23.30 -27.84
C ARG A 158 4.26 -23.21 -28.88
N ARG A 159 4.45 -22.04 -29.49
CA ARG A 159 5.54 -21.80 -30.46
C ARG A 159 6.91 -22.10 -29.88
N PHE A 160 7.14 -21.75 -28.60
CA PHE A 160 8.39 -22.08 -27.92
C PHE A 160 8.62 -23.60 -27.80
N PHE A 161 7.58 -24.40 -27.53
CA PHE A 161 7.72 -25.85 -27.51
C PHE A 161 7.78 -26.47 -28.90
N GLU A 162 7.16 -25.85 -29.91
CA GLU A 162 7.32 -26.26 -31.33
C GLU A 162 8.77 -26.11 -31.82
N LEU A 163 9.58 -25.21 -31.23
CA LEU A 163 11.02 -25.14 -31.52
C LEU A 163 11.76 -26.44 -31.16
N ASP A 164 11.33 -27.17 -30.13
CA ASP A 164 11.96 -28.44 -29.73
C ASP A 164 11.77 -29.52 -30.81
N GLU A 165 10.58 -29.56 -31.41
CA GLU A 165 10.26 -30.42 -32.55
C GLU A 165 11.13 -30.05 -33.76
N VAL A 166 11.22 -28.76 -34.10
CA VAL A 166 12.04 -28.27 -35.22
C VAL A 166 13.53 -28.59 -35.02
N LEU A 167 14.06 -28.43 -33.81
CA LEU A 167 15.46 -28.75 -33.51
C LEU A 167 15.73 -30.26 -33.60
N THR A 168 14.76 -31.09 -33.21
CA THR A 168 14.85 -32.55 -33.29
C THR A 168 14.79 -33.04 -34.73
N GLU A 169 13.83 -32.55 -35.52
CA GLU A 169 13.67 -32.91 -36.94
C GLU A 169 14.90 -32.56 -37.78
N ASN A 170 15.54 -31.43 -37.48
CA ASN A 170 16.73 -30.97 -38.19
C ASN A 170 18.04 -31.56 -37.60
N GLY A 171 17.97 -32.40 -36.56
CA GLY A 171 19.14 -33.00 -35.92
C GLY A 171 20.10 -31.96 -35.31
N LEU A 172 19.56 -30.84 -34.85
CA LEU A 172 20.29 -29.68 -34.33
C LEU A 172 20.45 -29.69 -32.81
N MET A 173 19.76 -30.60 -32.09
CA MET A 173 19.80 -30.72 -30.62
C MET A 173 21.23 -30.79 -30.05
N GLU A 174 22.14 -31.46 -30.75
CA GLU A 174 23.54 -31.63 -30.32
C GLU A 174 24.55 -30.82 -31.17
N LYS A 175 24.06 -29.93 -32.04
CA LYS A 175 24.89 -29.18 -33.00
C LYS A 175 24.68 -27.65 -32.89
N PRO A 176 25.01 -27.04 -31.73
CA PRO A 176 24.84 -25.60 -31.54
C PRO A 176 25.68 -24.77 -32.51
N SER A 177 26.78 -25.31 -33.05
CA SER A 177 27.62 -24.67 -34.06
C SER A 177 26.92 -24.40 -35.40
N CYS A 178 25.77 -25.03 -35.64
CA CYS A 178 24.97 -24.86 -36.85
C CYS A 178 23.81 -23.86 -36.68
N ILE A 179 23.65 -23.28 -35.48
CA ILE A 179 22.58 -22.32 -35.17
C ILE A 179 23.18 -20.92 -35.19
N PHE A 180 22.84 -20.14 -36.22
CA PHE A 180 23.29 -18.77 -36.37
C PHE A 180 22.21 -17.79 -35.92
N ASN A 181 22.50 -16.98 -34.91
CA ASN A 181 21.63 -15.87 -34.53
C ASN A 181 22.00 -14.62 -35.34
N MET A 182 21.03 -14.03 -36.03
CA MET A 182 21.18 -12.76 -36.73
C MET A 182 20.17 -11.77 -36.18
N ASP A 183 20.63 -10.79 -35.41
CA ASP A 183 19.80 -9.70 -34.87
C ASP A 183 20.44 -8.34 -35.20
N MET A 184 19.62 -7.39 -35.63
CA MET A 184 20.06 -6.04 -35.96
C MET A 184 19.65 -5.07 -34.84
N LYS A 185 20.64 -4.61 -34.07
CA LYS A 185 20.41 -3.51 -33.12
C LYS A 185 20.31 -2.19 -33.88
N GLN A 186 19.17 -1.51 -33.78
CA GLN A 186 19.08 -0.09 -34.14
C GLN A 186 19.93 0.72 -33.16
N ALA A 187 21.01 1.32 -33.66
CA ALA A 187 21.76 2.32 -32.94
C ALA A 187 20.90 3.59 -32.83
N TYR A 188 20.50 3.95 -31.61
CA TYR A 188 19.94 5.27 -31.36
C TYR A 188 21.08 6.28 -31.41
N ASN A 189 21.06 7.16 -32.41
CA ASN A 189 21.92 8.34 -32.43
C ASN A 189 21.57 9.23 -31.23
N SER A 190 22.61 9.58 -30.47
CA SER A 190 22.58 10.43 -29.27
C SER A 190 22.16 11.86 -29.58
#